data_AF-A0A7S3PLX1-F1
#
_entry.id   AF-A0A7S3PLX1-F1
#
_cell.length_a   1.000
_cell.length_b   1.000
_cell.length_c   1.000
_cell.angle_alpha   90.00
_cell.angle_beta   90.00
_cell.angle_gamma   90.00
#
_symmetry.space_group_name_H-M   'P 1'
#
loop_
_entity.id
_entity.type
_entity.pdbx_description
1 polymer ?
#
loop_
_entity_poly.entity_id
_entity_poly.type
_entity_poly.pdbx_seq_one_letter_code
_entity_poly.pdbx_strand_id
1 'polypeptide(L)'
;MYWYKLVKVSLAVTIYASFFLAPQQCCADYILDDSNGKYGLRWEGVGAISGGGATSKLLVDYPEKIQNEILNYLFKPNFGLSLQIADVLTIKIKATEGSEPSHMHTKDDEDYSRGYEFWLMKEAKKRNPEIKLYGLPWAFPGWLGD
;
A
#
# COMPACT_ATOMS: atom_id res chain seq x y z
N MET A 1 -24.86 6.28 -102.44
CA MET A 1 -24.25 7.61 -102.35
C MET A 1 -23.42 7.66 -101.06
N TYR A 2 -22.19 8.17 -101.16
CA TYR A 2 -21.15 8.38 -100.14
C TYR A 2 -21.70 8.94 -98.79
N TRP A 3 -21.08 8.94 -97.59
CA TRP A 3 -19.83 8.47 -96.98
C TRP A 3 -19.91 8.76 -95.45
N TYR A 4 -19.01 8.11 -94.68
CA TYR A 4 -18.43 8.45 -93.35
C TYR A 4 -19.27 8.67 -92.08
N LYS A 5 -18.82 8.00 -91.01
CA LYS A 5 -18.24 8.63 -89.77
C LYS A 5 -17.57 7.52 -88.94
N LEU A 6 -16.24 7.39 -89.02
CA LEU A 6 -15.25 7.90 -88.06
C LEU A 6 -15.53 7.50 -86.60
N VAL A 7 -14.76 6.49 -86.18
CA VAL A 7 -14.59 5.95 -84.83
C VAL A 7 -14.07 7.05 -83.88
N LYS A 8 -14.68 7.17 -82.69
CA LYS A 8 -14.06 7.83 -81.54
C LYS A 8 -13.99 6.86 -80.37
N VAL A 9 -12.74 6.61 -79.97
CA VAL A 9 -12.31 5.87 -78.79
C VAL A 9 -12.54 6.74 -77.55
N SER A 10 -13.10 6.16 -76.48
CA SER A 10 -13.05 6.75 -75.14
C SER A 10 -12.47 5.72 -74.17
N LEU A 11 -11.31 6.06 -73.61
CA LEU A 11 -10.65 5.34 -72.52
C LEU A 11 -11.53 5.35 -71.27
N ALA A 12 -11.76 4.18 -70.66
CA ALA A 12 -12.16 4.07 -69.27
C ALA A 12 -10.93 3.65 -68.45
N VAL A 13 -10.28 4.61 -67.79
CA VAL A 13 -9.25 4.32 -66.79
C VAL A 13 -9.96 4.20 -65.45
N THR A 14 -10.22 2.97 -65.03
CA THR A 14 -10.71 2.66 -63.67
C THR A 14 -9.49 2.37 -62.80
N ILE A 15 -9.00 3.37 -62.06
CA ILE A 15 -7.99 3.15 -61.02
C ILE A 15 -8.76 2.80 -59.74
N TYR A 16 -8.61 1.55 -59.31
CA TYR A 16 -9.04 1.08 -58.00
C TYR A 16 -8.31 1.88 -56.90
N ALA A 17 -9.04 2.73 -56.18
CA ALA A 17 -8.57 3.24 -54.90
C ALA A 17 -8.75 2.13 -53.86
N SER A 18 -7.80 1.20 -53.81
CA SER A 18 -7.66 0.28 -52.68
C SER A 18 -7.18 1.08 -51.47
N PHE A 19 -8.11 1.76 -50.80
CA PHE A 19 -7.92 2.16 -49.42
C PHE A 19 -7.84 0.87 -48.60
N PHE A 20 -6.62 0.41 -48.35
CA PHE A 20 -6.38 -0.58 -47.31
C PHE A 20 -6.87 0.04 -46.00
N LEU A 21 -8.02 -0.44 -45.52
CA LEU A 21 -8.38 -0.34 -44.11
C LEU A 21 -7.33 -1.15 -43.35
N ALA A 22 -6.23 -0.51 -42.98
CA ALA A 22 -5.40 -1.02 -41.91
C ALA A 22 -6.31 -1.08 -40.67
N PRO A 23 -6.46 -2.23 -40.01
CA PRO A 23 -7.20 -2.28 -38.76
C PRO A 23 -6.55 -1.28 -37.80
N GLN A 24 -7.29 -0.26 -37.37
CA GLN A 24 -6.88 0.56 -36.24
C GLN A 24 -6.75 -0.37 -35.05
N GLN A 25 -5.52 -0.63 -34.61
CA GLN A 25 -5.22 -1.25 -33.33
C GLN A 25 -5.62 -0.24 -32.24
N CYS A 26 -6.92 -0.13 -31.91
CA CYS A 26 -7.42 0.96 -31.07
C CYS A 26 -7.22 0.73 -29.57
N CYS A 27 -6.98 -0.51 -29.14
CA CYS A 27 -6.64 -0.84 -27.77
C CYS A 27 -5.70 -2.05 -27.78
N ALA A 28 -4.40 -1.82 -27.62
CA ALA A 28 -3.50 -2.88 -27.21
C ALA A 28 -3.56 -2.94 -25.67
N ASP A 29 -4.14 -4.00 -25.12
CA ASP A 29 -4.01 -4.28 -23.69
C ASP A 29 -2.54 -4.58 -23.40
N TYR A 30 -1.86 -3.63 -22.75
CA TYR A 30 -0.49 -3.82 -22.31
C TYR A 30 -0.51 -4.60 -21.00
N ILE A 31 -0.37 -5.92 -21.11
CA ILE A 31 -0.23 -6.79 -19.94
C ILE A 31 1.15 -6.55 -19.33
N LEU A 32 1.17 -5.81 -18.22
CA LEU A 32 2.35 -5.66 -17.36
C LEU A 32 2.48 -6.93 -16.51
N ASP A 33 3.38 -7.83 -16.90
CA ASP A 33 3.69 -9.06 -16.18
C ASP A 33 5.17 -9.07 -15.77
N ASP A 34 5.42 -9.39 -14.50
CA ASP A 34 6.74 -9.52 -13.87
C ASP A 34 7.37 -10.91 -14.11
N SER A 35 6.75 -11.80 -14.88
CA SER A 35 7.31 -13.14 -15.16
C SER A 35 8.75 -13.16 -15.67
N ASN A 36 9.22 -12.07 -16.30
CA ASN A 36 10.60 -11.93 -16.79
C ASN A 36 11.55 -11.18 -15.84
N GLY A 37 11.11 -10.79 -14.64
CA GLY A 37 11.93 -10.10 -13.61
C GLY A 37 12.44 -8.71 -14.03
N LYS A 38 11.78 -8.08 -15.01
CA LYS A 38 12.24 -6.85 -15.69
C LYS A 38 11.47 -5.60 -15.31
N TYR A 39 10.49 -5.69 -14.41
CA TYR A 39 9.65 -4.55 -14.06
C TYR A 39 9.59 -4.29 -12.56
N GLY A 40 9.99 -3.06 -12.19
CA GLY A 40 9.67 -2.42 -10.92
C GLY A 40 10.30 -3.03 -9.66
N LEU A 41 10.05 -2.35 -8.54
CA LEU A 41 10.32 -2.89 -7.21
C LEU A 41 9.11 -3.73 -6.76
N ARG A 42 9.37 -4.75 -5.95
CA ARG A 42 8.31 -5.54 -5.29
C ARG A 42 7.45 -4.62 -4.42
N TRP A 43 6.13 -4.77 -4.55
CA TRP A 43 5.19 -4.13 -3.64
C TRP A 43 5.27 -4.76 -2.23
N GLU A 44 5.50 -3.93 -1.21
CA GLU A 44 5.69 -4.39 0.17
C GLU A 44 4.46 -4.24 1.07
N GLY A 45 3.48 -3.44 0.67
CA GLY A 45 2.24 -3.19 1.42
C GLY A 45 2.03 -1.72 1.83
N VAL A 46 0.83 -1.41 2.32
CA VAL A 46 0.52 -0.15 3.02
C VAL A 46 0.47 -0.42 4.52
N GLY A 47 0.98 0.54 5.30
CA GLY A 47 0.92 0.49 6.76
C GLY A 47 0.49 1.78 7.41
N ALA A 48 0.36 1.70 8.73
CA ALA A 48 0.13 2.82 9.62
C ALA A 48 1.09 2.75 10.81
N ILE A 49 1.35 3.90 11.43
CA ILE A 49 2.23 4.04 12.59
C ILE A 49 1.35 4.19 13.84
N SER A 50 1.54 3.30 14.81
CA SER A 50 1.13 3.52 16.20
C SER A 50 2.37 3.94 16.98
N GLY A 51 2.33 5.12 17.56
CA GLY A 51 3.48 5.71 18.22
C GLY A 51 3.77 7.12 17.73
N GLY A 52 5.02 7.56 17.85
CA GLY A 52 5.40 8.97 17.68
C GLY A 52 4.85 9.87 18.81
N GLY A 53 4.24 9.28 19.84
CA GLY A 53 3.73 9.95 21.03
C GLY A 53 2.27 9.71 21.31
N ALA A 54 1.95 8.73 22.14
CA ALA A 54 0.64 8.52 22.78
C ALA A 54 -0.57 8.42 21.83
N THR A 55 -0.36 8.22 20.53
CA THR A 55 -1.40 8.30 19.50
C THR A 55 -2.49 7.24 19.66
N SER A 56 -2.13 6.07 20.21
CA SER A 56 -3.06 4.98 20.52
C SER A 56 -3.44 4.89 21.99
N LYS A 57 -3.09 5.89 22.83
CA LYS A 57 -3.26 5.83 24.29
C LYS A 57 -4.71 5.64 24.73
N LEU A 58 -5.66 6.24 24.02
CA LEU A 58 -7.07 6.14 24.35
C LEU A 58 -7.74 4.86 23.83
N LEU A 59 -7.11 4.18 22.86
CA LEU A 59 -7.68 2.98 22.24
C LEU A 59 -7.83 1.84 23.26
N VAL A 60 -6.90 1.73 24.21
CA VAL A 60 -6.93 0.67 25.23
C VAL A 60 -8.08 0.80 26.23
N ASP A 61 -8.61 2.02 26.41
CA ASP A 61 -9.63 2.31 27.42
C ASP A 61 -11.06 2.17 26.85
N TYR A 62 -11.22 1.88 25.55
CA TYR A 62 -12.53 1.64 24.96
C TYR A 62 -13.19 0.37 25.51
N PRO A 63 -14.54 0.33 25.59
CA PRO A 63 -15.26 -0.90 25.87
C PRO A 63 -14.88 -2.01 24.90
N GLU A 64 -14.68 -3.24 25.40
CA GLU A 64 -14.11 -4.37 24.66
C GLU A 64 -14.77 -4.59 23.30
N LYS A 65 -16.11 -4.46 23.22
CA LYS A 65 -16.84 -4.61 21.95
C LYS A 65 -16.41 -3.58 20.91
N ILE A 66 -16.37 -2.30 21.29
CA ILE A 66 -16.02 -1.20 20.39
C ILE A 66 -14.54 -1.28 20.03
N GLN A 67 -13.67 -1.56 21.00
CA GLN A 67 -12.25 -1.76 20.78
C GLN A 67 -12.00 -2.88 19.74
N ASN A 68 -12.67 -4.02 19.89
CA ASN A 68 -12.55 -5.13 18.95
C ASN A 68 -13.04 -4.78 17.54
N GLU A 69 -14.13 -4.00 17.43
CA GLU A 69 -14.62 -3.51 16.15
C GLU A 69 -13.62 -2.59 15.46
N ILE A 70 -13.03 -1.62 16.20
CA ILE A 70 -11.97 -0.74 15.68
C ILE A 70 -10.78 -1.57 15.19
N LEU A 71 -10.29 -2.51 16.00
CA LEU A 71 -9.17 -3.38 15.63
C LEU A 71 -9.48 -4.26 14.41
N ASN A 72 -10.73 -4.67 14.23
CA ASN A 72 -11.16 -5.37 13.03
C ASN A 72 -11.11 -4.47 11.80
N TYR A 73 -11.57 -3.22 11.90
CA TYR A 73 -11.45 -2.25 10.79
C TYR A 73 -10.00 -1.99 10.38
N LEU A 74 -9.06 -2.00 11.33
CA LEU A 74 -7.65 -1.76 11.06
C LEU A 74 -6.95 -2.99 10.47
N PHE A 75 -7.09 -4.15 11.11
CA PHE A 75 -6.19 -5.29 10.87
C PHE A 75 -6.85 -6.50 10.22
N LYS A 76 -8.18 -6.64 10.25
CA LYS A 76 -8.84 -7.84 9.70
C LYS A 76 -8.74 -7.83 8.17
N PRO A 77 -8.18 -8.88 7.54
CA PRO A 77 -8.12 -8.97 6.08
C PRO A 77 -9.51 -8.95 5.44
N ASN A 78 -9.61 -8.36 4.25
CA ASN A 78 -10.84 -8.27 3.45
C ASN A 78 -12.02 -7.63 4.21
N PHE A 79 -11.73 -6.64 5.07
CA PHE A 79 -12.76 -5.97 5.85
C PHE A 79 -12.68 -4.45 5.73
N GLY A 80 -11.84 -3.80 6.53
CA GLY A 80 -11.60 -2.35 6.49
C GLY A 80 -10.30 -2.05 5.77
N LEU A 81 -9.44 -1.26 6.42
CA LEU A 81 -8.11 -0.90 5.91
C LEU A 81 -7.24 -2.13 5.62
N SER A 82 -7.42 -3.22 6.39
CA SER A 82 -6.75 -4.50 6.17
C SER A 82 -5.23 -4.32 6.08
N LEU A 83 -4.64 -3.56 7.01
CA LEU A 83 -3.24 -3.12 6.96
C LEU A 83 -2.27 -4.32 6.82
N GLN A 84 -1.26 -4.16 5.96
CA GLN A 84 -0.22 -5.17 5.75
C GLN A 84 1.03 -4.89 6.58
N ILE A 85 1.22 -3.64 7.01
CA ILE A 85 2.36 -3.20 7.80
C ILE A 85 1.86 -2.41 9.02
N ALA A 86 2.39 -2.69 10.20
CA ALA A 86 2.19 -1.87 11.40
C ALA A 86 3.55 -1.55 12.01
N ASP A 87 3.85 -0.25 12.18
CA ASP A 87 5.03 0.22 12.91
C ASP A 87 4.60 0.63 14.31
N VAL A 88 5.20 0.02 15.34
CA VAL A 88 4.59 -0.06 16.68
C VAL A 88 5.57 0.21 17.83
N LEU A 89 6.88 0.33 17.61
CA LEU A 89 7.80 0.55 18.74
C LEU A 89 8.23 2.01 18.81
N THR A 90 7.66 2.80 19.71
CA THR A 90 8.17 4.15 20.01
C THR A 90 8.58 4.27 21.47
N ILE A 91 9.88 4.43 21.73
CA ILE A 91 10.43 4.75 23.05
C ILE A 91 10.57 6.28 23.13
N LYS A 92 9.85 6.99 24.03
CA LYS A 92 10.11 8.43 24.25
C LYS A 92 9.62 9.01 25.58
N ILE A 93 10.51 9.77 26.23
CA ILE A 93 10.30 10.51 27.50
C ILE A 93 9.44 11.79 27.31
N LYS A 94 9.37 12.37 26.10
CA LYS A 94 8.50 13.50 25.71
C LYS A 94 8.20 13.49 24.20
N ALA A 95 6.98 13.16 23.76
CA ALA A 95 6.59 13.20 22.35
C ALA A 95 5.42 14.16 22.09
N THR A 96 5.00 14.27 20.82
CA THR A 96 4.10 15.33 20.31
C THR A 96 2.77 15.40 21.07
N GLU A 97 2.18 14.25 21.39
CA GLU A 97 0.87 14.16 22.08
C GLU A 97 0.93 13.45 23.44
N GLY A 98 2.12 12.99 23.87
CA GLY A 98 2.32 12.32 25.15
C GLY A 98 3.65 11.59 25.23
N SER A 99 3.87 10.75 26.25
CA SER A 99 5.10 9.96 26.40
C SER A 99 4.78 8.48 26.42
N GLU A 100 5.67 7.67 25.86
CA GLU A 100 5.51 6.22 25.78
C GLU A 100 6.60 5.53 26.61
N PRO A 101 6.22 4.60 27.49
CA PRO A 101 7.16 4.02 28.45
C PRO A 101 8.22 3.17 27.76
N SER A 102 9.46 3.30 28.20
CA SER A 102 10.55 2.41 27.77
C SER A 102 10.43 1.07 28.47
N HIS A 103 10.82 0.00 27.79
CA HIS A 103 11.00 -1.32 28.41
C HIS A 103 12.16 -1.32 29.43
N MET A 104 13.03 -0.30 29.40
CA MET A 104 14.07 -0.07 30.42
C MET A 104 14.09 1.40 30.84
N HIS A 105 13.75 1.72 32.08
CA HIS A 105 13.85 3.09 32.61
C HIS A 105 15.22 3.36 33.23
N THR A 106 15.87 2.35 33.79
CA THR A 106 17.24 2.38 34.31
C THR A 106 18.04 1.22 33.69
N LYS A 107 19.35 1.19 33.93
CA LYS A 107 20.25 0.17 33.37
C LYS A 107 19.89 -1.27 33.78
N ASP A 108 19.37 -1.44 34.99
CA ASP A 108 19.06 -2.75 35.59
C ASP A 108 17.54 -3.02 35.61
N ASP A 109 16.74 -2.23 34.89
CA ASP A 109 15.29 -2.35 34.83
C ASP A 109 14.85 -2.92 33.48
N GLU A 110 14.09 -4.02 33.49
CA GLU A 110 13.53 -4.64 32.30
C GLU A 110 12.06 -4.98 32.52
N ASP A 111 11.18 -4.49 31.64
CA ASP A 111 9.75 -4.77 31.66
C ASP A 111 9.15 -4.62 30.26
N TYR A 112 8.82 -5.75 29.65
CA TYR A 112 8.24 -5.86 28.32
C TYR A 112 6.70 -5.85 28.33
N SER A 113 6.09 -5.47 29.45
CA SER A 113 4.63 -5.36 29.61
C SER A 113 4.12 -3.91 29.62
N ARG A 114 5.03 -2.93 29.60
CA ARG A 114 4.69 -1.51 29.68
C ARG A 114 4.01 -0.99 28.43
N GLY A 115 3.14 -0.01 28.64
CA GLY A 115 2.42 0.66 27.57
C GLY A 115 1.40 -0.26 26.91
N TYR A 116 1.06 0.04 25.67
CA TYR A 116 -0.01 -0.64 24.93
C TYR A 116 0.47 -1.22 23.60
N GLU A 117 1.69 -0.92 23.18
CA GLU A 117 2.21 -1.30 21.86
C GLU A 117 2.42 -2.82 21.73
N PHE A 118 2.91 -3.48 22.78
CA PHE A 118 2.98 -4.95 22.82
C PHE A 118 1.61 -5.62 22.72
N TRP A 119 0.59 -5.02 23.35
CA TRP A 119 -0.78 -5.50 23.24
C TRP A 119 -1.32 -5.30 21.82
N LEU A 120 -1.09 -4.12 21.23
CA LEU A 120 -1.55 -3.80 19.88
C LEU A 120 -0.93 -4.72 18.83
N MET A 121 0.38 -5.01 18.93
CA MET A 121 1.05 -5.98 18.04
C MET A 121 0.42 -7.37 18.14
N LYS A 122 0.08 -7.84 19.35
CA LYS A 122 -0.59 -9.12 19.55
C LYS A 122 -1.98 -9.13 18.92
N GLU A 123 -2.77 -8.08 19.12
CA GLU A 123 -4.10 -7.95 18.53
C GLU A 123 -4.08 -7.84 17.01
N ALA A 124 -3.06 -7.19 16.44
CA ALA A 124 -2.84 -7.12 15.00
C ALA A 124 -2.49 -8.50 14.42
N LYS A 125 -1.49 -9.19 14.99
CA LYS A 125 -1.09 -10.54 14.55
C LYS A 125 -2.20 -11.58 14.70
N LYS A 126 -3.02 -11.47 15.74
CA LYS A 126 -4.19 -12.34 15.96
C LYS A 126 -5.20 -12.25 14.80
N ARG A 127 -5.36 -11.08 14.19
CA ARG A 127 -6.29 -10.84 13.08
C ARG A 127 -5.66 -11.07 11.72
N ASN A 128 -4.40 -10.70 11.56
CA ASN A 128 -3.63 -10.88 10.35
C ASN A 128 -2.25 -11.47 10.70
N PRO A 129 -2.09 -12.81 10.67
CA PRO A 129 -0.82 -13.46 10.96
C PRO A 129 0.32 -13.05 10.02
N GLU A 130 -0.01 -12.59 8.81
CA GLU A 130 0.96 -12.15 7.79
C GLU A 130 1.37 -10.68 7.94
N ILE A 131 0.80 -9.94 8.88
CA ILE A 131 1.13 -8.52 9.08
C ILE A 131 2.63 -8.36 9.40
N LYS A 132 3.31 -7.43 8.74
CA LYS A 132 4.69 -7.08 9.03
C LYS A 132 4.73 -6.09 10.18
N LEU A 133 5.55 -6.38 11.19
CA LEU A 133 5.74 -5.51 12.36
C LEU A 133 7.10 -4.82 12.25
N TYR A 134 7.10 -3.50 12.42
CA TYR A 134 8.31 -2.68 12.49
C TYR A 134 8.39 -1.99 13.84
N GLY A 135 9.60 -1.59 14.21
CA GLY A 135 9.86 -0.81 15.41
C GLY A 135 10.89 0.28 15.15
N LEU A 136 10.61 1.48 15.65
CA LEU A 136 11.41 2.67 15.40
C LEU A 136 11.56 3.52 16.67
N PRO A 137 12.70 3.46 17.38
CA PRO A 137 12.89 4.29 18.57
C PRO A 137 12.92 5.78 18.20
N TRP A 138 12.11 6.58 18.88
CA TRP A 138 12.13 8.05 18.73
C TRP A 138 13.00 8.77 19.75
N ALA A 139 13.31 8.12 20.87
CA ALA A 139 14.28 8.54 21.86
C ALA A 139 14.78 7.34 22.65
N PHE A 140 15.78 7.60 23.50
CA PHE A 140 16.44 6.60 24.31
C PHE A 140 16.45 7.06 25.79
N PRO A 141 16.39 6.11 26.75
CA PRO A 141 16.63 6.42 28.16
C PRO A 141 17.97 7.15 28.38
N GLY A 142 17.99 8.10 29.32
CA GLY A 142 19.18 8.95 29.56
C GLY A 142 20.44 8.15 29.91
N TRP A 143 20.31 7.06 30.66
CA TRP A 143 21.42 6.21 31.10
C TRP A 143 22.21 5.55 29.96
N LEU A 144 21.68 5.51 28.73
CA LEU A 144 22.41 5.02 27.55
C LEU A 144 23.43 6.04 27.02
N GLY A 145 23.32 7.31 27.42
CA GLY A 145 24.23 8.38 27.00
C GLY A 145 25.29 8.74 28.02
N ASP A 146 25.25 8.15 29.21
CA ASP A 146 26.23 8.29 30.29
C ASP A 146 27.36 7.24 30.17
#